data_AF-A0A3N5JGI6-F1
#
_entry.id   AF-A0A3N5JGI6-F1
#
_cell.length_a   1.000
_cell.length_b   1.000
_cell.length_c   1.000
_cell.angle_alpha   90.00
_cell.angle_beta   90.00
_cell.angle_gamma   90.00
#
_symmetry.space_group_name_H-M   'P 1'
#
loop_
_entity.id
_entity.type
_entity.pdbx_description
1 polymer ?
#
loop_
_entity_poly.entity_id
_entity_poly.type
_entity_poly.pdbx_seq_one_letter_code
_entity_poly.pdbx_strand_id
1 'polypeptide(L)'
;MHKGFAMIDIISPCVTFNDHVGSTKSYTFTREHYHEAVHADYIPPRQEIKASYAEGETLPVQMHDGSQIVLRKLDKDYDPTHRGKAFEYLRTKLRQGEHVTGLIFVSSSGPDMHDMAGTTDVPLNQLPYEKLHPGSEGLAKILKRYA
;
A
#
# COMPACT_ATOMS: atom_id res chain seq x y z
N MET A 1 7.10 14.47 -6.33
CA MET A 1 5.86 13.69 -6.58
C MET A 1 6.17 12.66 -7.66
N HIS A 2 5.85 11.39 -7.48
CA HIS A 2 6.04 10.38 -8.52
C HIS A 2 4.86 10.45 -9.50
N LYS A 3 5.14 10.53 -10.81
CA LYS A 3 4.13 10.57 -11.87
C LYS A 3 3.82 9.14 -12.33
N GLY A 4 2.97 8.45 -11.58
CA GLY A 4 2.67 7.04 -11.80
C GLY A 4 2.08 6.36 -10.57
N PHE A 5 1.89 5.04 -10.65
CA PHE A 5 1.41 4.24 -9.53
C PHE A 5 2.51 4.09 -8.46
N ALA A 6 2.18 4.47 -7.22
CA ALA A 6 3.05 4.27 -6.06
C ALA A 6 2.37 3.32 -5.07
N MET A 7 3.12 2.31 -4.62
CA MET A 7 2.69 1.40 -3.56
C MET A 7 3.58 1.62 -2.34
N ILE A 8 2.95 1.89 -1.19
CA ILE A 8 3.62 2.04 0.10
C ILE A 8 3.05 0.96 1.00
N ASP A 9 3.85 -0.07 1.27
CA ASP A 9 3.48 -1.14 2.20
C ASP A 9 3.91 -0.71 3.61
N ILE A 10 2.92 -0.59 4.50
CA ILE A 10 3.11 -0.15 5.89
C ILE A 10 2.74 -1.31 6.80
N ILE A 11 3.76 -1.89 7.46
CA ILE A 11 3.55 -2.91 8.49
C ILE A 11 2.90 -2.24 9.70
N SER A 12 1.60 -2.43 9.85
CA SER A 12 0.81 -1.90 10.96
C SER A 12 0.39 -3.05 11.88
N PRO A 13 1.05 -3.25 13.04
CA PRO A 13 0.64 -4.29 13.98
C PRO A 13 -0.74 -3.95 14.56
N CYS A 14 -1.75 -4.74 14.20
CA CYS A 14 -3.09 -4.60 14.76
C CYS A 14 -3.18 -5.37 16.07
N VAL A 15 -3.36 -4.66 17.18
CA VAL A 15 -3.48 -5.26 18.52
C VAL A 15 -4.89 -5.80 18.82
N THR A 16 -5.86 -5.56 17.94
CA THR A 16 -7.28 -5.88 18.22
C THR A 16 -7.93 -6.79 17.17
N PHE A 17 -7.55 -6.70 15.90
CA PHE A 17 -8.36 -7.26 14.81
C PHE A 17 -7.50 -7.81 13.67
N ASN A 18 -7.41 -9.14 13.58
CA ASN A 18 -7.11 -9.85 12.34
C ASN A 18 -8.44 -10.32 11.70
N ASP A 19 -9.27 -9.35 11.35
CA ASP A 19 -10.72 -9.54 11.20
C ASP A 19 -11.14 -9.58 9.73
N HIS A 20 -11.12 -10.79 9.16
CA HIS A 20 -11.73 -11.08 7.86
C HIS A 20 -12.54 -12.39 7.93
N VAL A 21 -13.54 -12.52 7.06
CA VAL A 21 -14.59 -13.56 7.09
C VAL A 21 -14.06 -15.02 6.96
N GLY A 22 -12.78 -15.21 6.62
CA GLY A 22 -12.13 -16.53 6.60
C GLY A 22 -11.06 -16.78 7.68
N SER A 23 -10.87 -15.86 8.63
CA SER A 23 -9.82 -16.01 9.65
C SER A 23 -10.39 -16.80 10.82
N THR A 24 -9.77 -17.92 11.15
CA THR A 24 -9.99 -18.64 12.42
C THR A 24 -9.54 -17.83 13.65
N LYS A 25 -9.01 -16.62 13.43
CA LYS A 25 -8.61 -15.63 14.43
C LYS A 25 -9.34 -14.29 14.27
N SER A 26 -10.46 -14.28 13.53
CA SER A 26 -11.34 -13.11 13.42
C SER A 26 -12.16 -12.91 14.69
N TYR A 27 -12.56 -11.68 14.95
CA TYR A 27 -13.45 -11.33 16.06
C TYR A 27 -14.78 -12.06 15.97
N THR A 28 -15.37 -12.12 14.76
CA THR A 28 -16.64 -12.82 14.53
C THR A 28 -16.55 -14.31 14.88
N PHE A 29 -15.48 -15.00 14.45
CA PHE A 29 -15.30 -16.43 14.74
C PHE A 29 -15.11 -16.71 16.23
N THR A 30 -14.30 -15.91 16.93
CA THR A 30 -14.11 -16.06 18.38
C THR A 30 -15.38 -15.73 19.17
N ARG A 31 -16.14 -14.70 18.77
CA ARG A 31 -17.40 -14.29 19.42
C ARG A 31 -18.51 -15.36 19.30
N GLU A 32 -18.60 -16.04 18.16
CA GLU A 32 -19.63 -17.05 17.92
C GLU A 32 -19.35 -18.40 18.62
N HIS A 33 -18.11 -18.64 19.05
CA HIS A 33 -17.68 -19.96 19.56
C HIS A 33 -17.08 -19.94 20.98
N TYR A 34 -16.98 -18.78 21.64
CA TYR A 34 -16.60 -18.67 23.05
C TYR A 34 -17.80 -18.33 23.94
N HIS A 35 -18.04 -19.17 24.95
CA HIS A 35 -19.01 -18.89 26.03
C HIS A 35 -18.26 -18.45 27.28
N GLU A 36 -18.31 -17.15 27.62
CA GLU A 36 -18.07 -16.68 29.00
C GLU A 36 -18.69 -15.29 29.25
N ALA A 37 -19.06 -15.03 30.51
CA ALA A 37 -20.13 -14.11 30.90
C ALA A 37 -19.74 -12.63 31.12
N VAL A 38 -18.50 -12.19 30.84
CA VAL A 38 -18.10 -10.78 31.02
C VAL A 38 -17.09 -10.35 29.93
N HIS A 39 -17.55 -9.55 28.97
CA HIS A 39 -16.69 -8.87 27.99
C HIS A 39 -16.19 -7.54 28.57
N ALA A 40 -14.97 -7.53 29.11
CA ALA A 40 -14.20 -6.31 29.22
C ALA A 40 -13.07 -6.39 28.17
N ASP A 41 -13.35 -5.93 26.95
CA ASP A 41 -12.38 -5.81 25.85
C ASP A 41 -11.43 -4.62 26.12
N TYR A 42 -10.71 -4.68 27.24
CA TYR A 42 -9.81 -3.61 27.67
C TYR A 42 -8.44 -3.78 27.02
N ILE A 43 -8.13 -2.91 26.07
CA ILE A 43 -6.79 -2.78 25.49
C ILE A 43 -6.06 -1.71 26.28
N PRO A 44 -5.06 -2.08 27.10
CA PRO A 44 -4.32 -1.09 27.86
C PRO A 44 -3.53 -0.20 26.89
N PRO A 45 -3.44 1.12 27.15
CA PRO A 45 -2.57 1.98 26.37
C PRO A 45 -1.12 1.47 26.49
N ARG A 46 -0.44 1.37 25.36
CA ARG A 46 0.96 0.98 25.28
C ARG A 46 1.77 2.20 24.79
N GLN A 47 3.01 2.29 25.25
CA GLN A 47 3.90 3.37 24.82
C GLN A 47 4.28 3.18 23.35
N GLU A 48 4.20 4.23 22.54
CA GLU A 48 4.63 4.18 21.14
C GLU A 48 6.09 3.70 21.02
N ILE A 49 6.32 2.69 20.18
CA ILE A 49 7.66 2.22 19.84
C ILE A 49 8.19 3.12 18.71
N LYS A 50 9.22 3.90 19.00
CA LYS A 50 9.92 4.73 18.02
C LYS A 50 11.21 4.05 17.56
N ALA A 51 11.47 4.09 16.27
CA ALA A 51 12.66 3.52 15.66
C ALA A 51 13.34 4.56 14.75
N SER A 52 14.65 4.73 14.93
CA SER A 52 15.51 5.55 14.06
C SER A 52 16.85 4.84 13.94
N TYR A 53 17.29 4.58 12.71
CA TYR A 53 18.49 3.81 12.39
C TYR A 53 19.04 4.28 11.04
N ALA A 54 20.36 4.10 10.85
CA ALA A 54 21.05 4.60 9.68
C ALA A 54 20.78 3.75 8.43
N GLU A 55 21.13 4.29 7.27
CA GLU A 55 21.06 3.55 6.00
C GLU A 55 21.98 2.32 6.05
N GLY A 56 21.55 1.21 5.44
CA GLY A 56 22.25 -0.08 5.49
C GLY A 56 22.12 -0.86 6.81
N GLU A 57 21.74 -0.20 7.90
CA GLU A 57 21.63 -0.82 9.21
C GLU A 57 20.41 -1.74 9.36
N THR A 58 20.53 -2.62 10.35
CA THR A 58 19.46 -3.51 10.79
C THR A 58 19.11 -3.19 12.24
N LEU A 59 17.81 -3.05 12.50
CA LEU A 59 17.27 -2.76 13.82
C LEU A 59 16.27 -3.85 14.23
N PRO A 60 16.63 -4.70 15.20
CA PRO A 60 15.67 -5.55 15.89
C PRO A 60 14.75 -4.69 16.75
N VAL A 61 13.44 -4.75 16.50
CA VAL A 61 12.41 -4.02 17.25
C VAL A 61 11.63 -5.00 18.11
N GLN A 62 11.70 -4.80 19.42
CA GLN A 62 10.97 -5.58 20.40
C GLN A 62 9.53 -5.08 20.51
N MET A 63 8.57 -5.96 20.21
CA MET A 63 7.14 -5.68 20.29
C MET A 63 6.65 -5.84 21.72
N HIS A 64 5.51 -5.22 22.02
CA HIS A 64 4.92 -5.25 23.36
C HIS A 64 4.41 -6.63 23.82
N ASP A 65 4.19 -7.56 22.90
CA ASP A 65 3.80 -8.93 23.18
C ASP A 65 5.00 -9.88 23.40
N GLY A 66 6.22 -9.34 23.38
CA GLY A 66 7.44 -10.14 23.50
C GLY A 66 7.98 -10.66 22.17
N SER A 67 7.24 -10.52 21.06
CA SER A 67 7.75 -10.85 19.73
C SER A 67 8.79 -9.82 19.26
N GLN A 68 9.58 -10.19 18.26
CA GLN A 68 10.60 -9.32 17.69
C GLN A 68 10.44 -9.31 16.16
N ILE A 69 10.52 -8.11 15.58
CA ILE A 69 10.67 -7.93 14.13
C ILE A 69 12.05 -7.37 13.84
N VAL A 70 12.63 -7.67 12.69
CA VAL A 70 13.92 -7.14 12.29
C VAL A 70 13.73 -6.23 11.09
N LEU A 71 13.98 -4.93 11.25
CA LEU A 71 13.90 -3.95 10.16
C LEU A 71 15.28 -3.77 9.54
N ARG A 72 15.37 -3.74 8.21
CA ARG A 72 16.59 -3.45 7.47
C ARG A 72 16.38 -2.24 6.58
N LYS A 73 17.13 -1.16 6.82
CA LYS A 73 17.12 -0.01 5.92
C LYS A 73 17.92 -0.35 4.69
N LEU A 74 17.44 0.04 3.52
CA LEU A 74 18.24 -0.02 2.32
C LEU A 74 19.51 0.83 2.49
N ASP A 75 20.58 0.34 1.87
CA ASP A 75 21.87 1.02 1.87
C ASP A 75 21.84 2.22 0.92
N LYS A 76 22.75 3.17 1.13
CA LYS A 76 22.88 4.37 0.30
C LYS A 76 23.23 4.02 -1.15
N ASP A 77 24.00 2.94 -1.34
CA ASP A 77 24.45 2.48 -2.65
C ASP A 77 23.45 1.51 -3.32
N TYR A 78 22.28 1.30 -2.72
CA TYR A 78 21.24 0.46 -3.31
C TYR A 78 20.66 1.11 -4.58
N ASP A 79 20.64 0.35 -5.68
CA ASP A 79 20.02 0.77 -6.94
C ASP A 79 18.54 0.32 -7.01
N PRO A 80 17.57 1.24 -6.88
CA PRO A 80 16.14 0.91 -6.92
C PRO A 80 15.60 0.76 -8.35
N THR A 81 16.41 0.91 -9.40
CA THR A 81 15.91 0.92 -10.79
C THR A 81 15.84 -0.48 -11.40
N HIS A 82 16.51 -1.46 -10.80
CA HIS A 82 16.61 -2.81 -11.34
C HIS A 82 15.59 -3.77 -10.73
N ARG A 83 14.43 -3.92 -11.38
CA ARG A 83 13.30 -4.74 -10.90
C ARG A 83 13.70 -6.13 -10.39
N GLY A 84 14.47 -6.88 -11.19
CA GLY A 84 14.90 -8.24 -10.81
C GLY A 84 15.68 -8.28 -9.49
N LYS A 85 16.68 -7.42 -9.35
CA LYS A 85 17.50 -7.30 -8.12
C LYS A 85 16.66 -6.86 -6.93
N ALA A 86 15.71 -5.96 -7.11
CA ALA A 86 14.82 -5.52 -6.04
C ALA A 86 13.97 -6.68 -5.48
N PHE A 87 13.36 -7.48 -6.36
CA PHE A 87 12.60 -8.66 -5.96
C PHE A 87 13.46 -9.74 -5.30
N GLU A 88 14.65 -10.00 -5.85
CA GLU A 88 15.59 -10.96 -5.29
C GLU A 88 16.05 -10.54 -3.89
N TYR A 89 16.40 -9.26 -3.73
CA TYR A 89 16.82 -8.69 -2.45
C TYR A 89 15.73 -8.82 -1.40
N LEU A 90 14.50 -8.39 -1.72
CA LEU A 90 13.34 -8.54 -0.84
C LEU A 90 13.14 -9.99 -0.39
N ARG A 91 13.11 -10.94 -1.32
CA ARG A 91 12.90 -12.36 -1.01
C ARG A 91 14.03 -12.93 -0.17
N THR A 92 15.27 -12.52 -0.44
CA THR A 92 16.45 -12.99 0.29
C THR A 92 16.43 -12.49 1.72
N LYS A 93 16.12 -11.20 1.93
CA LYS A 93 16.02 -10.61 3.27
C LYS A 93 14.84 -11.15 4.06
N LEU A 94 13.69 -11.35 3.42
CA LEU A 94 12.54 -11.97 4.06
C LEU A 94 12.84 -13.40 4.53
N ARG A 95 13.58 -14.21 3.75
CA ARG A 95 14.04 -15.54 4.19
C ARG A 95 15.00 -15.51 5.39
N GLN A 96 15.68 -14.38 5.60
CA GLN A 96 16.55 -14.13 6.75
C GLN A 96 15.78 -13.57 7.95
N GLY A 97 14.45 -13.41 7.85
CA GLY A 97 13.62 -12.80 8.89
C GLY A 97 13.71 -11.27 8.94
N GLU A 98 14.26 -10.64 7.90
CA GLU A 98 14.46 -9.20 7.83
C GLU A 98 13.42 -8.53 6.93
N HIS A 99 12.77 -7.49 7.43
CA HIS A 99 11.83 -6.64 6.70
C HIS A 99 12.55 -5.42 6.14
N VAL A 100 12.59 -5.31 4.81
CA VAL A 100 13.28 -4.21 4.12
C VAL A 100 12.44 -2.92 4.20
N THR A 101 13.09 -1.80 4.53
CA THR A 101 12.49 -0.47 4.59
C THR A 101 13.23 0.51 3.68
N GLY A 102 12.49 1.45 3.09
CA GLY A 102 13.01 2.47 2.16
C GLY A 102 12.40 2.36 0.76
N LEU A 103 13.05 3.01 -0.22
CA LEU A 103 12.63 2.95 -1.62
C LEU A 103 13.15 1.67 -2.27
N ILE A 104 12.29 0.65 -2.34
CA ILE A 104 12.68 -0.68 -2.84
C ILE A 104 12.79 -0.71 -4.36
N PHE A 105 11.87 -0.06 -5.07
CA PHE A 105 11.88 -0.07 -6.53
C PHE A 105 11.26 1.21 -7.07
N VAL A 106 11.87 1.75 -8.13
CA VAL A 106 11.32 2.82 -8.94
C VAL A 106 11.61 2.56 -10.42
N SER A 107 10.57 2.57 -11.23
CA SER A 107 10.73 2.61 -12.69
C SER A 107 10.86 4.07 -13.12
N SER A 108 11.93 4.40 -13.83
CA SER A 108 12.15 5.74 -14.39
C SER A 108 11.42 5.97 -15.71
N SER A 109 10.73 4.96 -16.26
CA SER A 109 10.13 5.00 -17.59
C SER A 109 8.66 4.59 -17.62
N GLY A 110 7.87 5.37 -18.36
CA GLY A 110 6.50 5.05 -18.76
C GLY A 110 5.56 6.25 -18.58
N PRO A 111 4.70 6.57 -19.57
CA PRO A 111 3.58 7.48 -19.33
C PRO A 111 2.69 6.89 -18.22
N ASP A 112 2.12 7.75 -17.38
CA ASP A 112 1.12 7.30 -16.42
C ASP A 112 -0.20 6.94 -17.12
N MET A 113 -1.18 6.44 -16.37
CA MET A 113 -2.48 6.06 -16.91
C MET A 113 -3.18 7.23 -17.64
N HIS A 114 -3.06 8.45 -17.13
CA HIS A 114 -3.68 9.63 -17.69
C HIS A 114 -3.01 10.06 -19.00
N ASP A 115 -1.67 10.02 -19.03
CA ASP A 115 -0.88 10.25 -20.24
C ASP A 115 -1.21 9.22 -21.33
N MET A 116 -1.30 7.92 -20.97
CA MET A 116 -1.64 6.84 -21.90
C MET A 116 -3.07 6.95 -22.45
N ALA A 117 -4.03 7.34 -21.60
CA ALA A 117 -5.43 7.48 -21.97
C ALA A 117 -5.75 8.81 -22.67
N GLY A 118 -4.78 9.74 -22.76
CA GLY A 118 -5.01 11.07 -23.31
C GLY A 118 -6.07 11.86 -22.54
N THR A 119 -6.19 11.61 -21.23
CA THR A 119 -7.16 12.32 -20.40
C THR A 119 -6.69 13.74 -20.12
N THR A 120 -7.63 14.61 -19.79
CA THR A 120 -7.34 16.00 -19.42
C THR A 120 -6.55 16.11 -18.10
N ASP A 121 -5.81 17.21 -17.95
CA ASP A 121 -5.19 17.61 -16.68
C ASP A 121 -6.22 18.01 -15.60
N VAL A 122 -7.47 18.27 -16.00
CA VAL A 122 -8.55 18.60 -15.06
C VAL A 122 -9.07 17.31 -14.42
N PRO A 123 -9.20 17.23 -13.08
CA PRO A 123 -9.83 16.09 -12.42
C PRO A 123 -11.20 15.79 -13.03
N LEU A 124 -11.46 14.51 -13.34
CA LEU A 124 -12.68 14.13 -14.07
C LEU A 124 -13.97 14.55 -13.36
N ASN A 125 -13.97 14.61 -12.02
CA ASN A 125 -15.10 15.08 -11.20
C ASN A 125 -15.28 16.61 -11.20
N GLN A 126 -14.35 17.36 -11.77
CA GLN A 126 -14.40 18.82 -11.90
C GLN A 126 -14.68 19.26 -13.35
N LEU A 127 -14.85 18.31 -14.28
CA LEU A 127 -15.21 18.63 -15.64
C LEU A 127 -16.66 19.12 -15.72
N PRO A 128 -16.92 20.31 -16.30
CA PRO A 128 -18.27 20.79 -16.53
C PRO A 128 -19.04 19.84 -17.45
N TYR A 129 -20.31 19.62 -17.15
CA TYR A 129 -21.18 18.71 -17.89
C TYR A 129 -21.25 19.05 -19.38
N GLU A 130 -21.23 20.34 -19.71
CA GLU A 130 -21.29 20.88 -21.08
C GLU A 130 -20.09 20.45 -21.93
N LYS A 131 -18.96 20.11 -21.31
CA LYS A 131 -17.76 19.59 -22.00
C LYS A 131 -17.76 18.07 -22.14
N LEU A 132 -18.65 17.36 -21.43
CA LEU A 132 -18.73 15.90 -21.46
C LEU A 132 -19.64 15.38 -22.58
N HIS A 133 -20.44 16.26 -23.20
CA HIS A 133 -21.31 15.89 -24.33
C HIS A 133 -21.03 16.76 -25.56
N PRO A 134 -21.04 16.20 -26.78
CA PRO A 134 -20.86 16.98 -28.01
C PRO A 134 -22.11 17.79 -28.39
N GLY A 135 -23.24 17.62 -27.68
CA GLY A 135 -24.53 18.22 -28.03
C GLY A 135 -25.12 17.63 -29.30
N SER A 136 -26.32 18.10 -29.69
CA SER A 136 -27.04 17.57 -30.86
C SER A 136 -26.29 17.78 -32.18
N GLU A 137 -25.70 18.96 -32.38
CA GLU A 137 -24.94 19.28 -33.59
C GLU A 137 -23.64 18.46 -33.69
N GLY A 138 -22.89 18.36 -32.59
CA GLY A 138 -21.66 17.57 -32.56
C GLY A 138 -21.93 16.08 -32.75
N LEU A 139 -23.01 15.56 -32.16
CA LEU A 139 -23.45 14.18 -32.37
C LEU A 139 -23.83 13.93 -33.84
N ALA A 140 -24.59 14.83 -34.47
CA ALA A 140 -24.93 14.72 -35.89
C ALA A 140 -23.68 14.69 -36.78
N LYS A 141 -22.65 15.48 -36.45
CA LYS A 141 -21.36 15.48 -37.16
C LYS A 141 -20.62 14.15 -37.05
N ILE A 142 -20.63 13.51 -35.87
CA ILE A 142 -20.01 12.20 -35.64
C ILE A 142 -20.75 11.10 -36.42
N LEU A 143 -22.09 11.10 -36.36
CA LEU A 143 -22.94 10.08 -36.97
C LEU A 143 -22.97 10.17 -38.51
N LYS A 144 -22.62 11.32 -39.09
CA LYS A 144 -22.57 11.52 -40.56
C LYS A 144 -21.72 10.50 -41.31
N ARG A 145 -20.76 9.83 -40.66
CA ARG A 145 -19.95 8.76 -41.27
C ARG A 145 -20.71 7.43 -41.43
N TYR A 146 -21.81 7.25 -40.73
CA TYR A 146 -22.59 6.01 -40.67
C TYR A 146 -23.96 6.12 -41.37
N ALA A 147 -24.30 7.30 -41.89
CA ALA A 147 -25.49 7.56 -42.68
C ALA A 147 -25.14 7.58 -44.18
#